data_AF-A0A4U8YJ20-F1
#
_entry.id   AF-A0A4U8YJ20-F1
#
_cell.length_a   1.000
_cell.length_b   1.000
_cell.length_c   1.000
_cell.angle_alpha   90.00
_cell.angle_beta   90.00
_cell.angle_gamma   90.00
#
_symmetry.space_group_name_H-M   'P 1'
#
loop_
_entity.id
_entity.type
_entity.pdbx_description
1 polymer ?
#
loop_
_entity_poly.entity_id
_entity_poly.type
_entity_poly.pdbx_seq_one_letter_code
_entity_poly.pdbx_strand_id
1 'polypeptide(L)'
;MDADLKRGPAPTAEKIGVTAVLLSPSRVYGALAARGTLHRLLWGLSAAVVLHGLMTGMLVPGGGRAVLATVSAANALGMALLSSLLGLVALKMVGARRSGLAVVAPCVAYGFGVTLLVSWIPGAFWFTEPWKWGVIGTGFRELGRVSGRRAFAAVGLILVALVALFKGIFMLQGV
;
A
#
# COMPACT_ATOMS: atom_id res chain seq x y z
N MET A 1 -34.61 29.92 -7.01
CA MET A 1 -33.51 30.89 -6.85
C MET A 1 -32.44 30.29 -5.96
N ASP A 2 -31.59 29.49 -6.62
CA ASP A 2 -30.13 29.39 -6.52
C ASP A 2 -29.46 29.28 -5.15
N ALA A 3 -29.37 28.04 -4.66
CA ALA A 3 -28.39 27.61 -3.66
C ALA A 3 -27.30 26.68 -4.25
N ASP A 4 -27.08 26.73 -5.58
CA ASP A 4 -26.24 25.77 -6.31
C ASP A 4 -24.86 26.34 -6.76
N LEU A 5 -24.45 27.49 -6.21
CA LEU A 5 -23.23 28.21 -6.64
C LEU A 5 -22.12 28.23 -5.57
N LYS A 6 -21.72 27.05 -5.06
CA LYS A 6 -20.40 26.87 -4.41
C LYS A 6 -19.76 25.50 -4.64
N ARG A 7 -20.16 24.76 -5.68
CA ARG A 7 -19.31 23.68 -6.20
C ARG A 7 -18.26 24.32 -7.09
N GLY A 8 -17.05 24.49 -6.55
CA GLY A 8 -15.88 24.79 -7.37
C GLY A 8 -15.80 23.81 -8.54
N PRO A 9 -15.18 24.20 -9.67
CA PRO A 9 -15.14 23.39 -10.88
C PRO A 9 -14.71 21.96 -10.53
N ALA A 10 -15.42 20.97 -11.08
CA ALA A 10 -15.00 19.58 -11.01
C ALA A 10 -13.52 19.52 -11.41
N PRO A 11 -12.65 18.86 -10.62
CA PRO A 11 -11.22 18.87 -10.89
C PRO A 11 -11.03 18.39 -12.33
N THR A 12 -10.56 19.31 -13.18
CA THR A 12 -10.11 19.03 -14.53
C THR A 12 -9.20 17.82 -14.46
N ALA A 13 -9.23 16.99 -15.50
CA ALA A 13 -8.45 15.75 -15.57
C ALA A 13 -6.94 16.06 -15.56
N GLU A 14 -6.42 16.45 -14.41
CA GLU A 14 -5.01 16.68 -14.16
C GLU A 14 -4.34 15.32 -14.38
N LYS A 15 -3.50 15.24 -15.42
CA LYS A 15 -2.66 14.09 -15.65
C LYS A 15 -1.79 13.94 -14.40
N ILE A 16 -2.02 12.87 -13.64
CA ILE A 16 -1.21 12.57 -12.46
C ILE A 16 0.19 12.23 -12.96
N GLY A 17 1.12 13.18 -12.83
CA GLY A 17 2.52 12.97 -13.17
C GLY A 17 3.19 11.98 -12.21
N VAL A 18 4.31 11.40 -12.64
CA VAL A 18 5.10 10.46 -11.83
C VAL A 18 5.55 11.10 -10.50
N THR A 19 5.86 12.39 -10.51
CA THR A 19 6.16 13.17 -9.30
C THR A 19 5.00 13.21 -8.32
N ALA A 20 3.76 13.33 -8.79
CA ALA A 20 2.59 13.30 -7.92
C ALA A 20 2.38 11.90 -7.30
N VAL A 21 2.68 10.84 -8.05
CA VAL A 21 2.66 9.45 -7.58
C VAL A 21 3.69 9.20 -6.46
N LEU A 22 4.79 9.94 -6.41
CA LEU A 22 5.81 9.75 -5.38
C LEU A 22 5.67 10.73 -4.20
N LEU A 23 5.37 11.99 -4.49
CA LEU A 23 5.47 13.10 -3.53
C LEU A 23 4.12 13.64 -3.07
N SER A 24 3.03 13.29 -3.74
CA SER A 24 1.68 13.80 -3.43
C SER A 24 0.64 12.69 -3.39
N PRO A 25 0.79 11.69 -2.51
CA PRO A 25 -0.11 10.54 -2.43
C PRO A 25 -1.57 10.96 -2.17
N SER A 26 -1.81 12.07 -1.48
CA SER A 26 -3.15 12.62 -1.27
C SER A 26 -3.87 12.98 -2.59
N ARG A 27 -3.16 13.50 -3.60
CA ARG A 27 -3.74 13.78 -4.92
C ARG A 27 -4.15 12.50 -5.64
N VAL A 28 -3.32 11.46 -5.54
CA VAL A 28 -3.63 10.13 -6.09
C VAL A 28 -4.89 9.56 -5.45
N TYR A 29 -5.00 9.63 -4.13
CA TYR A 29 -6.20 9.17 -3.41
C TYR A 29 -7.45 10.02 -3.70
N GLY A 30 -7.30 11.33 -3.87
CA GLY A 30 -8.40 12.21 -4.31
C GLY A 30 -8.94 11.79 -5.69
N ALA A 31 -8.05 11.49 -6.63
CA ALA A 31 -8.44 10.99 -7.95
C ALA A 31 -9.06 9.57 -7.89
N LEU A 32 -8.59 8.71 -7.00
CA LEU A 32 -9.17 7.39 -6.72
C LEU A 32 -10.60 7.49 -6.22
N ALA A 33 -10.86 8.36 -5.24
CA ALA A 33 -12.19 8.60 -4.69
C ALA A 33 -13.18 9.11 -5.74
N ALA A 34 -12.71 9.90 -6.71
CA ALA A 34 -13.53 10.45 -7.79
C ALA A 34 -13.81 9.46 -8.94
N ARG A 35 -12.92 8.51 -9.22
CA ARG A 35 -12.94 7.72 -10.48
C ARG A 35 -13.00 6.20 -10.33
N GLY A 36 -13.12 5.65 -9.12
CA GLY A 36 -13.27 4.20 -8.92
C GLY A 36 -12.07 3.39 -9.43
N THR A 37 -10.86 3.83 -9.13
CA THR A 37 -9.61 3.36 -9.78
C THR A 37 -9.04 2.06 -9.19
N LEU A 38 -9.82 1.29 -8.43
CA LEU A 38 -9.33 0.11 -7.70
C LEU A 38 -8.69 -0.94 -8.61
N HIS A 39 -9.35 -1.32 -9.71
CA HIS A 39 -8.83 -2.35 -10.61
C HIS A 39 -7.45 -1.99 -11.18
N ARG A 40 -7.20 -0.70 -11.49
CA ARG A 40 -5.89 -0.24 -12.01
C ARG A 40 -4.79 -0.40 -10.96
N LEU A 41 -5.09 -0.14 -9.69
CA LEU A 41 -4.12 -0.34 -8.61
C LEU A 41 -3.84 -1.82 -8.36
N LEU A 42 -4.85 -2.68 -8.44
CA LEU A 42 -4.67 -4.12 -8.32
C LEU A 42 -3.82 -4.67 -9.47
N TRP A 43 -4.10 -4.24 -10.71
CA TRP A 43 -3.24 -4.57 -11.86
C TRP A 43 -1.81 -4.04 -11.69
N GLY A 44 -1.66 -2.80 -11.20
CA GLY A 44 -0.36 -2.22 -10.91
C GLY A 44 0.42 -3.00 -9.85
N LEU A 45 -0.24 -3.43 -8.77
CA LEU A 45 0.35 -4.30 -7.75
C LEU A 45 0.77 -5.64 -8.35
N SER A 46 -0.10 -6.31 -9.12
CA SER A 46 0.22 -7.59 -9.75
C SER A 46 1.44 -7.48 -10.66
N ALA A 47 1.50 -6.44 -11.50
CA ALA A 47 2.66 -6.19 -12.36
C ALA A 47 3.94 -5.93 -11.54
N ALA A 48 3.85 -5.16 -10.46
CA ALA A 48 4.98 -4.88 -9.59
C ALA A 48 5.47 -6.11 -8.82
N VAL A 49 4.57 -7.01 -8.39
CA VAL A 49 4.92 -8.30 -7.77
C VAL A 49 5.70 -9.17 -8.73
N VAL A 50 5.23 -9.30 -9.97
CA VAL A 50 5.92 -10.09 -11.01
C VAL A 50 7.30 -9.51 -11.29
N LEU A 51 7.38 -8.19 -11.50
CA LEU A 51 8.66 -7.51 -11.74
C LEU A 51 9.63 -7.70 -10.57
N HIS A 52 9.18 -7.51 -9.33
CA HIS A 52 9.99 -7.68 -8.14
C HIS A 52 10.56 -9.11 -8.02
N GLY A 53 9.73 -10.13 -8.24
CA GLY A 53 10.17 -11.52 -8.25
C GLY A 53 11.24 -11.78 -9.30
N LEU A 54 11.01 -11.35 -10.54
CA LEU A 54 11.95 -11.52 -11.64
C LEU A 54 13.29 -10.82 -11.34
N MET A 55 13.27 -9.56 -10.92
CA MET A 55 14.48 -8.79 -10.63
C MET A 55 15.26 -9.41 -9.47
N THR A 56 14.58 -9.82 -8.39
CA THR A 56 15.23 -10.48 -7.26
C THR A 56 15.89 -11.81 -7.67
N GLY A 57 15.22 -12.60 -8.51
CA GLY A 57 15.78 -13.85 -9.04
C GLY A 57 17.01 -13.63 -9.93
N MET A 58 17.09 -12.51 -10.65
CA MET A 58 18.25 -12.16 -11.49
C MET A 58 19.49 -11.77 -10.68
N LEU A 59 19.32 -11.35 -9.42
CA LEU A 59 20.43 -10.95 -8.55
C LEU A 59 21.20 -12.15 -7.97
N VAL A 60 20.68 -13.37 -8.07
CA VAL A 60 21.36 -14.56 -7.53
C VAL A 60 22.36 -15.15 -8.55
N PRO A 61 23.65 -15.28 -8.16
CA PRO A 61 24.61 -16.05 -8.93
C PRO A 61 24.32 -17.56 -8.80
N GLY A 62 24.26 -18.27 -9.94
CA GLY A 62 24.11 -19.73 -9.98
C GLY A 62 22.68 -20.24 -10.24
N GLY A 63 22.38 -21.46 -9.76
CA GLY A 63 21.07 -22.11 -9.86
C GLY A 63 20.05 -21.59 -8.84
N GLY A 64 18.76 -21.91 -9.01
CA GLY A 64 17.71 -21.55 -8.05
C GLY A 64 17.01 -20.19 -8.28
N ARG A 65 17.32 -19.49 -9.38
CA ARG A 65 16.70 -18.22 -9.77
C ARG A 65 15.17 -18.27 -9.77
N ALA A 66 14.60 -19.33 -10.35
CA ALA A 66 13.16 -19.51 -10.40
C ALA A 66 12.55 -19.66 -8.99
N VAL A 67 13.18 -20.45 -8.12
CA VAL A 67 12.72 -20.64 -6.74
C VAL A 67 12.72 -19.31 -5.99
N LEU A 68 13.82 -18.55 -6.04
CA LEU A 68 13.87 -17.26 -5.34
C LEU A 68 12.88 -16.26 -5.92
N ALA A 69 12.74 -16.19 -7.25
CA ALA A 69 11.78 -15.32 -7.90
C ALA A 69 10.35 -15.62 -7.45
N THR A 70 9.97 -16.90 -7.43
CA THR A 70 8.65 -17.35 -6.99
C THR A 70 8.42 -17.09 -5.51
N VAL A 71 9.39 -17.42 -4.64
CA VAL A 71 9.27 -17.18 -3.19
C VAL A 71 9.17 -15.68 -2.89
N SER A 72 9.97 -14.84 -3.57
CA SER A 72 9.94 -13.39 -3.38
C SER A 72 8.63 -12.78 -3.86
N ALA A 73 8.11 -13.22 -5.01
CA ALA A 73 6.81 -12.80 -5.52
C ALA A 73 5.67 -13.23 -4.58
N ALA A 74 5.69 -14.48 -4.10
CA ALA A 74 4.70 -15.00 -3.16
C ALA A 74 4.73 -14.23 -1.84
N ASN A 75 5.93 -13.92 -1.33
CA ASN A 75 6.11 -13.10 -0.12
C ASN A 75 5.57 -11.67 -0.32
N ALA A 76 5.92 -11.01 -1.42
CA ALA A 76 5.45 -9.66 -1.74
C ALA A 76 3.92 -9.60 -1.81
N LEU A 77 3.30 -10.55 -2.50
CA LEU A 77 1.84 -10.65 -2.58
C LEU A 77 1.21 -10.98 -1.23
N GLY A 78 1.75 -11.97 -0.52
CA GLY A 78 1.28 -12.37 0.82
C GLY A 78 1.31 -11.20 1.80
N MET A 79 2.38 -10.41 1.78
CA MET A 79 2.51 -9.22 2.63
C MET A 79 1.50 -8.13 2.29
N ALA A 80 1.19 -7.91 1.00
CA ALA A 80 0.15 -6.97 0.60
C ALA A 80 -1.24 -7.44 1.03
N LEU A 81 -1.55 -8.73 0.90
CA LEU A 81 -2.81 -9.31 1.34
C LEU A 81 -2.96 -9.25 2.87
N LEU A 82 -1.92 -9.68 3.59
CA LEU A 82 -1.89 -9.64 5.05
C LEU A 82 -2.03 -8.21 5.58
N SER A 83 -1.31 -7.25 5.00
CA SER A 83 -1.41 -5.83 5.36
C SER A 83 -2.80 -5.27 5.09
N SER A 84 -3.49 -5.76 4.05
CA SER A 84 -4.88 -5.38 3.77
C SER A 84 -5.84 -5.90 4.83
N LEU A 85 -5.68 -7.16 5.27
CA LEU A 85 -6.49 -7.73 6.35
C LEU A 85 -6.24 -6.99 7.68
N LEU A 86 -4.98 -6.79 8.04
CA LEU A 86 -4.61 -6.04 9.23
C LEU A 86 -5.11 -4.59 9.17
N GLY A 87 -5.07 -3.95 8.00
CA GLY A 87 -5.58 -2.60 7.80
C GLY A 87 -7.09 -2.49 8.02
N LEU A 88 -7.87 -3.50 7.63
CA LEU A 88 -9.31 -3.54 7.94
C LEU A 88 -9.55 -3.60 9.45
N VAL A 89 -8.85 -4.50 10.14
CA VAL A 89 -8.98 -4.68 11.58
C VAL A 89 -8.55 -3.41 12.30
N ALA A 90 -7.39 -2.85 11.94
CA ALA A 90 -6.85 -1.62 12.53
C ALA A 90 -7.80 -0.42 12.34
N LEU A 91 -8.37 -0.24 11.15
CA LEU A 91 -9.35 0.83 10.92
C LEU A 91 -10.60 0.67 11.79
N LYS A 92 -11.11 -0.56 11.94
CA LYS A 92 -12.23 -0.83 12.85
C LYS A 92 -11.86 -0.52 14.31
N MET A 93 -10.68 -0.91 14.77
CA MET A 93 -10.21 -0.67 16.14
C MET A 93 -10.08 0.82 16.46
N VAL A 94 -9.67 1.66 15.51
CA VAL A 94 -9.61 3.12 15.71
C VAL A 94 -10.96 3.82 15.50
N GLY A 95 -12.05 3.08 15.37
CA GLY A 95 -13.41 3.61 15.22
C GLY A 95 -13.66 4.31 13.88
N ALA A 96 -13.02 3.84 12.79
CA ALA A 96 -13.26 4.38 11.46
C ALA A 96 -14.68 4.03 10.99
N ARG A 97 -15.49 5.05 10.64
CA ARG A 97 -16.84 4.83 10.07
C ARG A 97 -16.81 4.17 8.69
N ARG A 98 -15.70 4.33 7.94
CA ARG A 98 -15.48 3.71 6.62
C ARG A 98 -14.26 2.80 6.66
N SER A 99 -14.46 1.54 7.03
CA SER A 99 -13.40 0.54 7.24
C SER A 99 -13.53 -0.68 6.32
N GLY A 100 -13.90 -0.48 5.06
CA GLY A 100 -14.13 -1.57 4.10
C GLY A 100 -12.91 -1.91 3.24
N LEU A 101 -12.94 -3.05 2.55
CA LEU A 101 -11.90 -3.45 1.58
C LEU A 101 -11.76 -2.42 0.45
N ALA A 102 -12.86 -1.77 0.06
CA ALA A 102 -12.85 -0.68 -0.90
C ALA A 102 -12.03 0.55 -0.45
N VAL A 103 -11.74 0.68 0.86
CA VAL A 103 -10.84 1.70 1.41
C VAL A 103 -9.43 1.14 1.55
N VAL A 104 -9.28 -0.05 2.14
CA VAL A 104 -7.96 -0.57 2.51
C VAL A 104 -7.17 -1.11 1.31
N ALA A 105 -7.80 -1.92 0.47
CA ALA A 105 -7.15 -2.55 -0.67
C ALA A 105 -6.46 -1.54 -1.62
N PRO A 106 -7.07 -0.41 -2.02
CA PRO A 106 -6.38 0.57 -2.85
C PRO A 106 -5.22 1.26 -2.11
N CYS A 107 -5.33 1.48 -0.79
CA CYS A 107 -4.23 2.07 -0.03
C CYS A 107 -2.99 1.17 -0.04
N VAL A 108 -3.22 -0.11 0.24
CA VAL A 108 -2.17 -1.13 0.28
C VAL A 108 -1.62 -1.41 -1.11
N ALA A 109 -2.47 -1.60 -2.11
CA ALA A 109 -2.04 -1.87 -3.49
C ALA A 109 -1.17 -0.74 -4.06
N TYR A 110 -1.52 0.52 -3.78
CA TYR A 110 -0.69 1.65 -4.20
C TYR A 110 0.64 1.71 -3.45
N GLY A 111 0.63 1.65 -2.11
CA GLY A 111 1.85 1.73 -1.31
C GLY A 111 2.84 0.58 -1.60
N PHE A 112 2.33 -0.66 -1.64
CA PHE A 112 3.14 -1.83 -1.98
C PHE A 112 3.56 -1.83 -3.44
N GLY A 113 2.63 -1.52 -4.37
CA GLY A 113 2.92 -1.53 -5.79
C GLY A 113 4.12 -0.63 -6.14
N VAL A 114 4.12 0.62 -5.68
CA VAL A 114 5.25 1.54 -5.93
C VAL A 114 6.53 1.09 -5.24
N THR A 115 6.43 0.62 -4.00
CA THR A 115 7.60 0.11 -3.26
C THR A 115 8.25 -1.07 -3.97
N LEU A 116 7.45 -1.99 -4.51
CA LEU A 116 7.95 -3.19 -5.16
C LEU A 116 8.76 -2.89 -6.43
N LEU A 117 8.43 -1.82 -7.15
CA LEU A 117 9.18 -1.38 -8.33
C LEU A 117 10.64 -1.06 -8.06
N VAL A 118 10.99 -0.69 -6.83
CA VAL A 118 12.35 -0.26 -6.42
C VAL A 118 12.96 -1.14 -5.33
N SER A 119 12.16 -1.95 -4.63
CA SER A 119 12.60 -2.78 -3.50
C SER A 119 13.65 -3.84 -3.82
N TRP A 120 13.83 -4.20 -5.09
CA TRP A 120 14.88 -5.15 -5.52
C TRP A 120 16.28 -4.51 -5.51
N ILE A 121 16.39 -3.18 -5.39
CA ILE A 121 17.66 -2.48 -5.29
C ILE A 121 18.19 -2.60 -3.85
N PRO A 122 19.41 -3.13 -3.64
CA PRO A 122 20.01 -3.21 -2.31
C PRO A 122 20.01 -1.86 -1.59
N GLY A 123 19.56 -1.82 -0.34
CA GLY A 123 19.50 -0.60 0.47
C GLY A 123 18.29 0.30 0.24
N ALA A 124 17.51 0.11 -0.84
CA ALA A 124 16.32 0.94 -1.11
C ALA A 124 15.23 0.79 -0.03
N PHE A 125 15.21 -0.34 0.69
CA PHE A 125 14.22 -0.63 1.73
C PHE A 125 14.16 0.43 2.84
N TRP A 126 15.29 1.07 3.17
CA TRP A 126 15.35 2.11 4.20
C TRP A 126 14.49 3.33 3.88
N PHE A 127 14.28 3.61 2.58
CA PHE A 127 13.47 4.73 2.11
C PHE A 127 12.05 4.28 1.77
N THR A 128 11.93 3.12 1.12
CA THR A 128 10.64 2.65 0.61
C THR A 128 9.73 2.16 1.73
N GLU A 129 10.26 1.58 2.81
CA GLU A 129 9.45 1.15 3.95
C GLU A 129 8.76 2.34 4.66
N PRO A 130 9.47 3.36 5.17
CA PRO A 130 8.81 4.52 5.78
C PRO A 130 7.83 5.22 4.82
N TRP A 131 8.22 5.35 3.55
CA TRP A 131 7.38 5.97 2.52
C TRP A 131 6.07 5.20 2.31
N LYS A 132 6.14 3.87 2.17
CA LYS A 132 4.99 2.99 2.00
C LYS A 132 3.96 3.17 3.11
N TRP A 133 4.41 3.15 4.37
CA TRP A 133 3.53 3.30 5.52
C TRP A 133 2.95 4.72 5.62
N GLY A 134 3.73 5.74 5.24
CA GLY A 134 3.26 7.12 5.09
C GLY A 134 2.13 7.25 4.06
N VAL A 135 2.29 6.61 2.91
CA VAL A 135 1.30 6.58 1.82
C VAL A 135 0.03 5.86 2.26
N ILE A 136 0.14 4.68 2.88
CA ILE A 136 -1.01 3.93 3.39
C ILE A 136 -1.80 4.76 4.43
N GLY A 137 -1.10 5.41 5.37
CA GLY A 137 -1.74 6.28 6.37
C GLY A 137 -2.45 7.48 5.74
N THR A 138 -1.85 8.07 4.70
CA THR A 138 -2.49 9.13 3.91
C THR A 138 -3.75 8.60 3.22
N GLY A 139 -3.70 7.41 2.64
CA GLY A 139 -4.85 6.77 2.01
C GLY A 139 -5.99 6.50 2.97
N PHE A 140 -5.69 6.03 4.19
CA PHE A 140 -6.70 5.87 5.23
C PHE A 140 -7.38 7.19 5.58
N ARG A 141 -6.61 8.27 5.70
CA ARG A 141 -7.17 9.61 5.94
C ARG A 141 -8.08 10.05 4.79
N GLU A 142 -7.62 9.96 3.54
CA GLU A 142 -8.34 10.49 2.39
C GLU A 142 -9.54 9.62 1.98
N LEU A 143 -9.36 8.29 1.86
CA LEU A 143 -10.42 7.36 1.44
C LEU A 143 -11.31 6.92 2.61
N GLY A 144 -10.72 6.65 3.77
CA GLY A 144 -11.41 6.23 4.98
C GLY A 144 -12.07 7.39 5.75
N ARG A 145 -11.76 8.64 5.38
CA ARG A 145 -12.25 9.86 6.04
C ARG A 145 -12.03 9.86 7.55
N VAL A 146 -10.89 9.33 7.98
CA VAL A 146 -10.47 9.36 9.39
C VAL A 146 -9.51 10.51 9.64
N SER A 147 -9.47 11.00 10.88
CA SER A 147 -8.49 12.01 11.27
C SER A 147 -7.06 11.48 11.12
N GLY A 148 -6.10 12.35 10.81
CA GLY A 148 -4.71 11.93 10.61
C GLY A 148 -4.14 11.13 11.78
N ARG A 149 -4.43 11.54 13.03
CA ARG A 149 -4.01 10.80 14.23
C ARG A 149 -4.53 9.36 14.24
N ARG A 150 -5.81 9.14 13.90
CA ARG A 150 -6.40 7.80 13.83
C ARG A 150 -5.87 6.99 12.66
N ALA A 151 -5.63 7.64 11.52
CA ALA A 151 -5.07 7.00 10.33
C ALA A 151 -3.67 6.43 10.62
N PHE A 152 -2.79 7.26 11.21
CA PHE A 152 -1.44 6.83 11.58
C PHE A 152 -1.40 5.90 12.80
N ALA A 153 -2.35 6.02 13.73
CA ALA A 153 -2.54 5.01 14.78
C ALA A 153 -2.90 3.63 14.18
N ALA A 154 -3.77 3.58 13.17
CA ALA A 154 -4.10 2.35 12.48
C ALA A 154 -2.86 1.77 11.76
N VAL A 155 -2.03 2.60 11.11
CA VAL A 155 -0.74 2.16 10.55
C VAL A 155 0.17 1.59 11.63
N GLY A 156 0.28 2.25 12.78
CA GLY A 156 1.02 1.74 13.94
C GLY A 156 0.52 0.37 14.41
N LEU A 157 -0.80 0.17 14.47
CA LEU A 157 -1.39 -1.13 14.83
C LEU A 157 -1.03 -2.22 13.81
N ILE A 158 -1.02 -1.91 12.51
CA ILE A 158 -0.59 -2.87 11.47
C ILE A 158 0.87 -3.27 11.70
N LEU A 159 1.76 -2.30 11.92
CA LEU A 159 3.18 -2.54 12.13
C LEU A 159 3.43 -3.39 13.39
N VAL A 160 2.79 -3.05 14.51
CA VAL A 160 2.88 -3.83 15.75
C VAL A 160 2.38 -5.26 15.54
N ALA A 161 1.24 -5.43 14.87
CA ALA A 161 0.68 -6.74 14.58
C ALA A 161 1.60 -7.59 13.69
N LEU A 162 2.21 -7.00 12.66
CA LEU A 162 3.19 -7.68 11.81
C LEU A 162 4.41 -8.11 12.62
N VAL A 163 5.00 -7.22 13.42
CA VAL A 163 6.16 -7.55 14.27
C VAL A 163 5.81 -8.68 15.25
N ALA A 164 4.65 -8.61 15.91
CA ALA A 164 4.20 -9.63 16.83
C ALA A 164 3.99 -10.99 16.13
N LEU A 165 3.38 -10.98 14.94
CA LEU A 165 3.15 -12.19 14.15
C LEU A 165 4.47 -12.85 13.76
N PHE A 166 5.41 -12.11 13.17
CA PHE A 166 6.70 -12.65 12.78
C PHE A 166 7.50 -13.16 13.97
N LYS A 167 7.54 -12.39 15.06
CA LYS A 167 8.21 -12.82 16.30
C LYS A 167 7.61 -14.12 16.84
N GLY A 168 6.28 -14.25 16.82
CA GLY A 168 5.60 -15.47 17.23
C GLY A 168 5.93 -16.67 16.34
N ILE A 169 5.99 -16.47 15.02
CA ILE A 169 6.43 -17.52 14.08
C ILE A 169 7.86 -17.96 14.38
N PHE A 170 8.80 -17.02 14.57
CA PHE A 170 10.19 -17.37 14.90
C PHE A 170 10.30 -18.16 16.21
N MET A 171 9.60 -17.71 17.26
CA MET A 171 9.54 -18.42 18.54
C MET A 171 9.00 -19.85 18.41
N LEU A 172 7.98 -20.06 17.57
CA LEU A 172 7.43 -21.40 17.32
C LEU A 172 8.39 -22.29 16.53
N GLN A 173 9.31 -21.70 15.75
CA GLN A 173 10.34 -22.43 15.02
C GLN A 173 11.59 -22.73 15.87
N GLY A 174 11.62 -22.27 17.14
CA GLY A 174 12.76 -22.50 18.04
C GLY A 174 14.01 -21.69 17.68
N VAL A 175 13.85 -20.59 16.94
CA VAL A 175 14.89 -19.63 16.56
C VAL A 175 14.63 -18.29 17.25
#